data_AF-A0A9X8E5R4-F1
#
_entry.id   AF-A0A9X8E5R4-F1
#
_cell.length_a   1.000
_cell.length_b   1.000
_cell.length_c   1.000
_cell.angle_alpha   90.00
_cell.angle_beta   90.00
_cell.angle_gamma   90.00
#
_symmetry.space_group_name_H-M   'P 1'
#
loop_
_entity.id
_entity.type
_entity.pdbx_description
1 polymer ?
#
loop_
_entity_poly.entity_id
_entity_poly.type
_entity_poly.pdbx_seq_one_letter_code
_entity_poly.pdbx_strand_id
1 'polypeptide(L)'
;MDNTAQEVMREERMVGIESAHRNASVSTNLALFDKLLVADPAAAGYCLRGKIDMQAKNKTLRDPVFFRANVKDAHHRTGTKYKAYPTYDFACPIVDSTEGVTHALRTTEYNDRDAQYQWVLQALQLRPVRIHAFARMNFVHSVLSKRKLQWFVDHGHVAGWNDPRFPTVQGVLRRGVTVEGLREFIISQGASRRITDMEWDKFWTINKKVIDPIAPRFFALDATRAVRVTVHGLPFTGVQGFPTALHPKNPNLGVNMKRLGADLLVERDDADAFNDDVVPATLVEFDHLISKPKLEESDNFQDHLTPVTRAEMRAIGDHGLRNLKTGDVIQLERRGYFRVDQPFLSKDRPLVLFMIPDGKQRAMSTLSTNLAHR
;
A
#
# COMPACT_ATOMS: atom_id res chain seq x y z
N MET A 1 10.92 4.22 -46.88
CA MET A 1 9.47 4.49 -46.92
C MET A 1 8.78 3.21 -47.31
N ASP A 2 7.75 2.81 -46.57
CA ASP A 2 7.13 1.50 -46.73
C ASP A 2 5.61 1.61 -46.59
N ASN A 3 4.86 1.10 -47.57
CA ASN A 3 3.39 1.04 -47.57
C ASN A 3 2.87 -0.41 -47.55
N THR A 4 3.72 -1.40 -47.20
CA THR A 4 3.26 -2.76 -46.95
C THR A 4 2.11 -2.73 -45.95
N ALA A 5 1.03 -3.46 -46.26
CA ALA A 5 -0.15 -3.54 -45.40
C ALA A 5 0.24 -4.01 -43.98
N GLN A 6 -0.42 -3.46 -42.95
CA GLN A 6 -0.01 -3.64 -41.55
C GLN A 6 0.11 -5.12 -41.12
N GLU A 7 -0.85 -5.97 -41.51
CA GLU A 7 -0.81 -7.40 -41.15
C GLU A 7 0.34 -8.12 -41.87
N VAL A 8 0.55 -7.84 -43.15
CA VAL A 8 1.67 -8.40 -43.92
C VAL A 8 3.00 -7.95 -43.32
N MET A 9 3.15 -6.66 -43.00
CA MET A 9 4.35 -6.13 -42.34
C MET A 9 4.60 -6.81 -40.99
N ARG A 10 3.54 -7.11 -40.23
CA ARG A 10 3.66 -7.82 -38.96
C ARG A 10 4.16 -9.25 -39.16
N GLU A 11 3.62 -9.97 -40.13
CA GLU A 11 4.04 -11.32 -40.49
C GLU A 11 5.48 -11.34 -40.98
N GLU A 12 5.82 -10.51 -41.97
CA GLU A 12 7.18 -10.34 -42.49
C GLU A 12 8.19 -10.09 -41.37
N ARG A 13 7.88 -9.20 -40.42
CA ARG A 13 8.74 -8.95 -39.25
C ARG A 13 8.85 -10.15 -38.33
N MET A 14 7.80 -10.94 -38.15
CA MET A 14 7.83 -12.12 -37.29
C MET A 14 8.71 -13.23 -37.85
N VAL A 15 8.72 -13.41 -39.17
CA VAL A 15 9.54 -14.42 -39.87
C VAL A 15 10.87 -13.89 -40.43
N GLY A 16 11.10 -12.57 -40.40
CA GLY A 16 12.35 -11.95 -40.84
C GLY A 16 12.44 -11.67 -42.35
N ILE A 17 11.31 -11.54 -43.05
CA ILE A 17 11.27 -11.25 -44.49
C ILE A 17 11.42 -9.73 -44.72
N GLU A 18 12.31 -9.34 -45.62
CA GLU A 18 12.48 -7.94 -46.02
C GLU A 18 11.26 -7.44 -46.83
N SER A 19 10.79 -6.23 -46.51
CA SER A 19 9.75 -5.57 -47.34
C SER A 19 10.29 -5.30 -48.75
N ALA A 20 9.40 -5.41 -49.76
CA ALA A 20 9.71 -5.06 -51.14
C ALA A 20 10.27 -3.63 -51.30
N HIS A 21 9.93 -2.73 -50.38
CA HIS A 21 10.36 -1.32 -50.40
C HIS A 21 11.69 -1.05 -49.66
N ARG A 22 12.30 -2.06 -49.02
CA ARG A 22 13.49 -1.90 -48.16
C ARG A 22 14.72 -1.35 -48.89
N ASN A 23 14.85 -1.66 -50.18
CA ASN A 23 15.99 -1.29 -51.02
C ASN A 23 15.69 -0.12 -51.97
N ALA A 24 14.62 0.64 -51.73
CA ALA A 24 14.35 1.88 -52.45
C ALA A 24 15.50 2.90 -52.29
N SER A 25 15.75 3.68 -53.35
CA SER A 25 16.80 4.70 -53.35
C SER A 25 16.54 5.81 -52.32
N VAL A 26 17.61 6.49 -51.90
CA VAL A 26 17.51 7.63 -50.96
C VAL A 26 16.61 8.73 -51.52
N SER A 27 16.75 9.07 -52.81
CA SER A 27 15.94 10.10 -53.48
C SER A 27 14.45 9.79 -53.45
N THR A 28 14.07 8.55 -53.76
CA THR A 28 12.67 8.08 -53.68
C THR A 28 12.14 8.16 -52.26
N ASN A 29 12.94 7.75 -51.27
CA ASN A 29 12.55 7.80 -49.87
C ASN A 29 12.34 9.23 -49.35
N LEU A 30 13.23 10.16 -49.68
CA LEU A 30 13.11 11.56 -49.30
C LEU A 30 11.85 12.20 -49.90
N ALA A 31 11.64 12.01 -51.21
CA ALA A 31 10.46 12.55 -51.89
C ALA A 31 9.14 12.02 -51.32
N LEU A 32 9.09 10.73 -50.97
CA LEU A 32 7.91 10.13 -50.31
C LEU A 32 7.75 10.61 -48.86
N PHE A 33 8.84 10.88 -48.15
CA PHE A 33 8.78 11.38 -46.78
C PHE A 33 8.26 12.83 -46.74
N ASP A 34 8.72 13.70 -47.62
CA ASP A 34 8.22 15.08 -47.72
C ASP A 34 6.70 15.09 -48.00
N LYS A 35 6.25 14.21 -48.90
CA LYS A 35 4.83 13.96 -49.19
C LYS A 35 4.06 13.44 -47.96
N LEU A 36 4.66 12.54 -47.17
CA LEU A 36 4.06 12.03 -45.93
C LEU A 36 3.81 13.16 -44.92
N LEU A 37 4.76 14.09 -44.78
CA LEU A 37 4.68 15.19 -43.80
C LEU A 37 3.47 16.12 -44.04
N VAL A 38 3.06 16.26 -45.30
CA VAL A 38 1.92 17.09 -45.73
C VAL A 38 0.65 16.26 -46.01
N ALA A 39 0.69 14.94 -45.80
CA ALA A 39 -0.38 14.00 -46.13
C ALA A 39 -0.83 14.07 -47.60
N ASP A 40 0.12 14.17 -48.52
CA ASP A 40 -0.13 14.04 -49.96
C ASP A 40 -0.70 12.63 -50.26
N PRO A 41 -1.75 12.52 -51.10
CA PRO A 41 -2.33 11.23 -51.51
C PRO A 41 -1.31 10.22 -52.05
N ALA A 42 -0.24 10.68 -52.69
CA ALA A 42 0.83 9.82 -53.21
C ALA A 42 1.68 9.14 -52.12
N ALA A 43 1.61 9.63 -50.87
CA ALA A 43 2.21 8.99 -49.70
C ALA A 43 1.16 8.33 -48.77
N ALA A 44 -0.09 8.17 -49.24
CA ALA A 44 -1.13 7.50 -48.45
C ALA A 44 -0.71 6.06 -48.13
N GLY A 45 -0.86 5.67 -46.86
CA GLY A 45 -0.48 4.34 -46.36
C GLY A 45 1.02 4.15 -46.11
N TYR A 46 1.88 5.08 -46.53
CA TYR A 46 3.31 4.99 -46.26
C TYR A 46 3.65 5.30 -44.79
N CYS A 47 4.69 4.64 -44.29
CA CYS A 47 5.38 4.99 -43.06
C CYS A 47 6.90 5.02 -43.27
N LEU A 48 7.61 5.72 -42.38
CA LEU A 48 9.06 5.67 -42.30
C LEU A 48 9.46 4.54 -41.36
N ARG A 49 10.32 3.63 -41.82
CA ARG A 49 10.89 2.54 -41.03
C ARG A 49 12.40 2.71 -40.93
N GLY A 50 12.97 2.30 -39.80
CA GLY A 50 14.42 2.14 -39.67
C GLY A 50 14.89 0.98 -40.52
N LYS A 51 16.01 1.13 -41.23
CA LYS A 51 16.70 0.03 -41.90
C LYS A 51 17.78 -0.49 -40.97
N ILE A 52 17.48 -1.54 -40.21
CA ILE A 52 18.34 -2.10 -39.16
C ILE A 52 18.73 -3.53 -39.57
N ASP A 53 18.08 -4.55 -39.02
CA ASP A 53 18.36 -5.95 -39.31
C ASP A 53 17.08 -6.80 -39.17
N MET A 54 16.60 -7.32 -40.29
CA MET A 54 15.41 -8.19 -40.34
C MET A 54 15.68 -9.59 -39.76
N GLN A 55 16.94 -10.01 -39.68
CA GLN A 55 17.35 -11.29 -39.08
C GLN A 55 17.67 -11.18 -37.57
N ALA A 56 17.56 -9.98 -36.99
CA ALA A 56 17.87 -9.76 -35.58
C ALA A 56 17.08 -10.71 -34.68
N LYS A 57 17.77 -11.35 -33.71
CA LYS A 57 17.13 -12.15 -32.66
C LYS A 57 16.12 -11.31 -31.87
N ASN A 58 16.48 -10.07 -31.58
CA ASN A 58 15.58 -9.09 -30.99
C ASN A 58 14.63 -8.51 -32.05
N LYS A 59 13.36 -8.89 -31.99
CA LYS A 59 12.33 -8.48 -32.96
C LYS A 59 12.06 -6.97 -32.99
N THR A 60 12.44 -6.24 -31.94
CA THR A 60 12.28 -4.78 -31.90
C THR A 60 13.20 -4.08 -32.90
N LEU A 61 14.34 -4.69 -33.23
CA LEU A 61 15.30 -4.22 -34.22
C LEU A 61 14.94 -4.61 -35.67
N ARG A 62 13.89 -5.39 -35.89
CA ARG A 62 13.46 -5.78 -37.24
C ARG A 62 12.70 -4.64 -37.89
N ASP A 63 13.45 -3.76 -38.54
CA ASP A 63 13.03 -2.56 -39.25
C ASP A 63 11.78 -1.88 -38.64
N PRO A 64 11.88 -1.32 -37.43
CA PRO A 64 10.73 -0.74 -36.73
C PRO A 64 10.21 0.52 -37.42
N VAL A 65 8.91 0.82 -37.24
CA VAL A 65 8.30 2.07 -37.70
C VAL A 65 8.76 3.23 -36.82
N PHE A 66 9.26 4.28 -37.45
CA PHE A 66 9.72 5.51 -36.81
C PHE A 66 8.76 6.68 -36.99
N PHE A 67 8.07 6.76 -38.13
CA PHE A 67 7.18 7.88 -38.43
C PHE A 67 5.96 7.40 -39.22
N ARG A 68 4.79 7.94 -38.92
CA ARG A 68 3.53 7.57 -39.59
C ARG A 68 2.56 8.74 -39.67
N ALA A 69 1.70 8.74 -40.68
CA ALA A 69 0.62 9.71 -40.79
C ALA A 69 -0.44 9.50 -39.68
N ASN A 70 -0.96 10.61 -39.14
CA ASN A 70 -2.23 10.66 -38.45
C ASN A 70 -2.97 11.92 -38.88
N VAL A 71 -3.98 11.73 -39.74
CA VAL A 71 -4.81 12.82 -40.28
C VAL A 71 -6.21 12.86 -39.67
N LYS A 72 -6.57 11.85 -38.86
CA LYS A 72 -7.93 11.71 -38.31
C LYS A 72 -8.15 12.67 -37.14
N ASP A 73 -7.15 12.76 -36.25
CA ASP A 73 -7.29 13.48 -34.99
C ASP A 73 -6.36 14.70 -34.96
N ALA A 74 -6.88 15.84 -34.51
CA ALA A 74 -6.06 17.01 -34.24
C ALA A 74 -5.20 16.77 -32.98
N HIS A 75 -3.92 17.15 -33.03
CA HIS A 75 -3.04 17.03 -31.88
C HIS A 75 -3.36 18.11 -30.84
N HIS A 76 -3.53 17.70 -29.58
CA HIS A 76 -4.00 18.59 -28.50
C HIS A 76 -3.16 19.87 -28.28
N ARG A 77 -1.88 19.90 -28.65
CA ARG A 77 -1.00 21.10 -28.55
C ARG A 77 -0.72 21.82 -29.86
N THR A 78 -0.70 21.08 -30.97
CA THR A 78 -0.23 21.60 -32.28
C THR A 78 -1.33 21.62 -33.32
N GLY A 79 -2.56 21.30 -32.92
CA GLY A 79 -3.74 21.23 -33.77
C GLY A 79 -3.47 20.35 -34.98
N THR A 80 -3.73 20.91 -36.16
CA THR A 80 -3.58 20.25 -37.46
C THR A 80 -2.28 20.61 -38.19
N LYS A 81 -1.32 21.27 -37.50
CA LYS A 81 -0.06 21.76 -38.09
C LYS A 81 0.77 20.65 -38.74
N TYR A 82 0.83 19.50 -38.09
CA TYR A 82 1.56 18.32 -38.58
C TYR A 82 0.58 17.24 -38.99
N LYS A 83 0.91 16.47 -40.03
CA LYS A 83 0.08 15.36 -40.53
C LYS A 83 0.70 13.99 -40.29
N ALA A 84 1.96 13.95 -39.90
CA ALA A 84 2.69 12.75 -39.54
C ALA A 84 3.47 12.98 -38.26
N TYR A 85 3.64 11.90 -37.50
CA TYR A 85 4.17 11.94 -36.14
C TYR A 85 5.16 10.80 -35.92
N PRO A 86 6.18 11.02 -35.06
CA PRO A 86 7.12 9.97 -34.69
C PRO A 86 6.47 8.95 -33.77
N THR A 87 7.00 7.73 -33.78
CA THR A 87 6.66 6.70 -32.78
C THR A 87 7.41 6.96 -31.49
N TYR A 88 6.90 6.40 -30.37
CA TYR A 88 7.52 6.51 -29.06
C TYR A 88 9.00 6.05 -29.08
N ASP A 89 9.26 4.88 -29.68
CA ASP A 89 10.61 4.29 -29.72
C ASP A 89 11.61 5.11 -30.57
N PHE A 90 11.13 5.99 -31.44
CA PHE A 90 11.98 6.91 -32.22
C PHE A 90 12.15 8.26 -31.51
N ALA A 91 11.06 8.82 -30.99
CA ALA A 91 11.08 10.16 -30.38
C ALA A 91 11.80 10.19 -29.03
N CYS A 92 11.52 9.24 -28.13
CA CYS A 92 12.07 9.24 -26.77
C CYS A 92 13.60 9.33 -26.71
N PRO A 93 14.40 8.49 -27.40
CA PRO A 93 15.86 8.63 -27.35
C PRO A 93 16.36 10.01 -27.80
N ILE A 94 15.73 10.60 -28.81
CA ILE A 94 16.10 11.93 -29.31
C ILE A 94 15.82 12.99 -28.23
N VAL A 95 14.61 12.97 -27.66
CA VAL A 95 14.20 13.90 -26.59
C VAL A 95 15.10 13.76 -25.38
N ASP A 96 15.29 12.55 -24.86
CA ASP A 96 16.13 12.29 -23.69
C ASP A 96 17.58 12.77 -23.91
N SER A 97 18.13 12.53 -25.10
CA SER A 97 19.48 12.97 -25.43
C SER A 97 19.59 14.50 -25.49
N THR A 98 18.67 15.15 -26.22
CA THR A 98 18.67 16.60 -26.46
C THR A 98 18.32 17.43 -25.22
N GLU A 99 17.46 16.92 -24.35
CA GLU A 99 17.09 17.56 -23.08
C GLU A 99 18.10 17.32 -21.94
N GLY A 100 19.19 16.58 -22.21
CA GLY A 100 20.24 16.37 -21.20
C GLY A 100 19.95 15.26 -20.19
N VAL A 101 18.97 14.39 -20.44
CA VAL A 101 18.67 13.24 -19.56
C VAL A 101 19.90 12.33 -19.47
N THR A 102 20.37 12.08 -18.25
CA THR A 102 21.53 11.22 -18.00
C THR A 102 21.11 9.75 -17.82
N HIS A 103 20.01 9.54 -17.11
CA HIS A 103 19.47 8.23 -16.76
C HIS A 103 17.96 8.19 -17.07
N ALA A 104 17.57 7.45 -18.10
CA ALA A 104 16.18 7.18 -18.42
C ALA A 104 15.68 6.02 -17.53
N LEU A 105 14.81 6.33 -16.57
CA LEU A 105 14.22 5.35 -15.66
C LEU A 105 12.94 4.78 -16.30
N ARG A 106 12.90 3.48 -16.57
CA ARG A 106 11.80 2.85 -17.34
C ARG A 106 11.32 1.56 -16.69
N THR A 107 10.09 1.14 -16.99
CA THR A 107 9.63 -0.17 -16.54
C THR A 107 10.30 -1.30 -17.34
N THR A 108 10.48 -2.46 -16.71
CA THR A 108 11.08 -3.66 -17.33
C THR A 108 10.32 -4.17 -18.56
N GLU A 109 9.06 -3.76 -18.74
CA GLU A 109 8.24 -4.05 -19.93
C GLU A 109 8.88 -3.53 -21.22
N TYR A 110 9.80 -2.55 -21.14
CA TYR A 110 10.48 -1.97 -22.28
C TYR A 110 11.88 -2.53 -22.55
N ASN A 111 12.35 -3.53 -21.78
CA ASN A 111 13.73 -4.04 -21.89
C ASN A 111 14.10 -4.44 -23.33
N ASP A 112 13.20 -5.11 -24.06
CA ASP A 112 13.46 -5.51 -25.45
C ASP A 112 13.64 -4.30 -26.40
N ARG A 113 13.11 -3.13 -26.02
CA ARG A 113 13.24 -1.86 -26.76
C ARG A 113 14.52 -1.11 -26.42
N ASP A 114 15.29 -1.52 -25.41
CA ASP A 114 16.53 -0.83 -25.01
C ASP A 114 17.55 -0.84 -26.16
N ALA A 115 17.66 -1.96 -26.87
CA ALA A 115 18.55 -2.06 -28.03
C ALA A 115 18.14 -1.11 -29.15
N GLN A 116 16.83 -0.99 -29.41
CA GLN A 116 16.28 -0.04 -30.40
C GLN A 116 16.55 1.41 -29.99
N TYR A 117 16.39 1.73 -28.71
CA TYR A 117 16.68 3.04 -28.16
C TYR A 117 18.15 3.43 -28.37
N GLN A 118 19.10 2.54 -28.04
CA GLN A 118 20.53 2.80 -28.22
C GLN A 118 20.90 2.89 -29.71
N TRP A 119 20.27 2.08 -30.56
CA TRP A 119 20.48 2.16 -32.00
C TRP A 119 20.10 3.54 -32.56
N VAL A 120 18.97 4.12 -32.14
CA VAL A 120 18.56 5.47 -32.59
C VAL A 120 19.58 6.52 -32.19
N LEU A 121 20.10 6.48 -30.96
CA LEU A 121 21.14 7.40 -30.50
C LEU A 121 22.41 7.30 -31.35
N GLN A 122 22.88 6.08 -31.63
CA GLN A 122 24.07 5.84 -32.43
C GLN A 122 23.87 6.30 -33.89
N ALA A 123 22.74 5.94 -34.50
CA ALA A 123 22.44 6.27 -35.89
C ALA A 123 22.36 7.79 -36.11
N LEU A 124 21.88 8.54 -35.12
CA LEU A 124 21.79 10.00 -35.17
C LEU A 124 23.01 10.71 -34.56
N GLN A 125 24.03 9.95 -34.11
CA GLN A 125 25.24 10.49 -33.46
C GLN A 125 24.93 11.38 -32.26
N LEU A 126 23.90 11.02 -31.49
CA LEU A 126 23.43 11.74 -30.32
C LEU A 126 24.16 11.29 -29.05
N ARG A 127 24.15 12.16 -28.03
CA ARG A 127 24.73 11.84 -26.72
C ARG A 127 24.08 10.58 -26.14
N PRO A 128 24.87 9.62 -25.63
CA PRO A 128 24.32 8.41 -25.03
C PRO A 128 23.53 8.72 -23.75
N VAL A 129 22.45 7.96 -23.54
CA VAL A 129 21.62 8.00 -22.33
C VAL A 129 21.57 6.62 -21.71
N ARG A 130 21.82 6.54 -20.40
CA ARG A 130 21.81 5.27 -19.66
C ARG A 130 20.38 4.88 -19.33
N ILE A 131 20.02 3.62 -19.57
CA ILE A 131 18.69 3.10 -19.23
C ILE A 131 18.77 2.34 -17.92
N HIS A 132 17.89 2.67 -16.97
CA HIS A 132 17.72 1.92 -15.74
C HIS A 132 16.30 1.38 -15.66
N ALA A 133 16.18 0.06 -15.81
CA ALA A 133 14.91 -0.62 -15.72
C ALA A 133 14.54 -0.98 -14.26
N PHE A 134 13.28 -0.75 -13.91
CA PHE A 134 12.65 -1.19 -12.66
C PHE A 134 11.30 -1.87 -12.95
N ALA A 135 10.85 -2.74 -12.06
CA ALA A 135 9.57 -3.42 -12.21
C ALA A 135 8.42 -2.44 -11.96
N ARG A 136 7.35 -2.59 -12.73
CA ARG A 136 6.08 -1.92 -12.44
C ARG A 136 5.53 -2.39 -11.09
N MET A 137 4.89 -1.47 -10.39
CA MET A 137 4.10 -1.77 -9.21
C MET A 137 2.78 -2.42 -9.62
N ASN A 138 2.32 -3.41 -8.84
CA ASN A 138 1.01 -4.05 -8.97
C ASN A 138 0.40 -4.22 -7.57
N PHE A 139 -0.93 -4.29 -7.49
CA PHE A 139 -1.65 -4.53 -6.23
C PHE A 139 -2.55 -5.75 -6.37
N VAL A 140 -2.63 -6.54 -5.31
CA VAL A 140 -3.61 -7.63 -5.22
C VAL A 140 -5.02 -7.01 -5.20
N HIS A 141 -5.98 -7.72 -5.80
CA HIS A 141 -7.38 -7.26 -5.96
C HIS A 141 -7.55 -5.92 -6.68
N SER A 142 -6.60 -5.51 -7.53
CA SER A 142 -6.67 -4.23 -8.24
C SER A 142 -6.08 -4.29 -9.64
N VAL A 143 -6.66 -3.53 -10.55
CA VAL A 143 -6.14 -3.36 -11.92
C VAL A 143 -5.54 -1.97 -12.07
N LEU A 144 -4.35 -1.88 -12.68
CA LEU A 144 -3.66 -0.59 -12.90
C LEU A 144 -3.63 -0.18 -14.37
N SER A 145 -4.15 -1.02 -15.27
CA SER A 145 -4.20 -0.70 -16.70
C SER A 145 -5.24 0.39 -16.95
N LYS A 146 -4.82 1.47 -17.61
CA LYS A 146 -5.71 2.59 -17.98
C LYS A 146 -6.94 2.11 -18.75
N ARG A 147 -6.78 1.14 -19.66
CA ARG A 147 -7.88 0.54 -20.42
C ARG A 147 -8.88 -0.18 -19.53
N LYS A 148 -8.41 -0.98 -18.58
CA LYS A 148 -9.28 -1.70 -17.63
C LYS A 148 -9.99 -0.72 -16.69
N LEU A 149 -9.29 0.31 -16.21
CA LEU A 149 -9.87 1.37 -15.38
C LEU A 149 -10.92 2.18 -16.15
N GLN A 150 -10.64 2.55 -17.40
CA GLN A 150 -11.61 3.24 -18.26
C GLN A 150 -12.88 2.40 -18.47
N TRP A 151 -12.74 1.08 -18.66
CA TRP A 151 -13.89 0.18 -18.76
C TRP A 151 -14.82 0.26 -17.53
N PHE A 152 -14.29 0.29 -16.31
CA PHE A 152 -15.10 0.47 -15.09
C PHE A 152 -15.83 1.82 -15.04
N VAL A 153 -15.22 2.88 -15.58
CA VAL A 153 -15.84 4.22 -15.69
C VAL A 153 -16.95 4.19 -16.74
N ASP A 154 -16.67 3.66 -17.93
CA ASP A 154 -17.61 3.63 -19.06
C ASP A 154 -18.88 2.82 -18.74
N HIS A 155 -18.76 1.78 -17.91
CA HIS A 155 -19.87 0.91 -17.51
C HIS A 155 -20.55 1.35 -16.19
N GLY A 156 -20.19 2.51 -15.65
CA GLY A 156 -20.85 3.09 -14.46
C GLY A 156 -20.66 2.31 -13.16
N HIS A 157 -19.70 1.37 -13.10
CA HIS A 157 -19.37 0.65 -11.87
C HIS A 157 -18.71 1.56 -10.82
N VAL A 158 -18.12 2.66 -11.27
CA VAL A 158 -17.56 3.73 -10.45
C VAL A 158 -18.04 5.11 -10.87
N ALA A 159 -17.99 6.06 -9.94
CA ALA A 159 -18.41 7.44 -10.21
C ALA A 159 -17.47 8.18 -11.18
N GLY A 160 -16.23 7.71 -11.35
CA GLY A 160 -15.25 8.30 -12.25
C GLY A 160 -13.81 8.02 -11.81
N TRP A 161 -12.85 8.75 -12.40
CA TRP A 161 -11.41 8.59 -12.15
C TRP A 161 -10.97 8.95 -10.72
N ASN A 162 -11.77 9.75 -10.01
CA ASN A 162 -11.55 10.14 -8.62
C ASN A 162 -12.39 9.30 -7.63
N ASP A 163 -12.98 8.19 -8.06
CA ASP A 163 -13.72 7.30 -7.15
C ASP A 163 -12.77 6.75 -6.07
N PRO A 164 -13.14 6.78 -4.77
CA PRO A 164 -12.25 6.32 -3.70
C PRO A 164 -11.89 4.83 -3.78
N ARG A 165 -12.62 4.03 -4.55
CA ARG A 165 -12.31 2.62 -4.79
C ARG A 165 -11.22 2.41 -5.85
N PHE A 166 -10.91 3.43 -6.64
CA PHE A 166 -9.89 3.34 -7.69
C PHE A 166 -8.47 3.48 -7.15
N PRO A 167 -7.50 2.75 -7.74
CA PRO A 167 -6.08 2.85 -7.38
C PRO A 167 -5.38 4.06 -8.05
N THR A 168 -6.15 5.07 -8.46
CA THR A 168 -5.60 6.32 -9.01
C THR A 168 -5.12 7.20 -7.87
N VAL A 169 -4.14 8.06 -8.13
CA VAL A 169 -3.67 9.04 -7.14
C VAL A 169 -4.86 9.86 -6.60
N GLN A 170 -5.75 10.31 -7.49
CA GLN A 170 -6.95 11.05 -7.09
C GLN A 170 -7.92 10.22 -6.23
N GLY A 171 -8.14 8.95 -6.59
CA GLY A 171 -9.02 8.04 -5.85
C GLY A 171 -8.51 7.77 -4.45
N VAL A 172 -7.23 7.39 -4.31
CA VAL A 172 -6.65 7.08 -2.99
C VAL A 172 -6.55 8.31 -2.09
N LEU A 173 -6.23 9.50 -2.64
CA LEU A 173 -6.25 10.74 -1.88
C LEU A 173 -7.67 11.06 -1.39
N ARG A 174 -8.69 10.93 -2.25
CA ARG A 174 -10.10 11.10 -1.85
C ARG A 174 -10.54 10.10 -0.79
N ARG A 175 -10.00 8.87 -0.82
CA ARG A 175 -10.27 7.84 0.20
C ARG A 175 -9.63 8.14 1.56
N GLY A 176 -8.69 9.09 1.64
CA GLY A 176 -8.06 9.51 2.90
C GLY A 176 -6.57 9.18 3.01
N VAL A 177 -5.90 8.85 1.89
CA VAL A 177 -4.44 8.76 1.85
C VAL A 177 -3.85 10.16 1.88
N THR A 178 -2.83 10.37 2.69
CA THR A 178 -2.05 11.60 2.70
C THR A 178 -0.93 11.55 1.65
N VAL A 179 -0.52 12.71 1.13
CA VAL A 179 0.62 12.79 0.21
C VAL A 179 1.89 12.25 0.86
N GLU A 180 2.07 12.52 2.15
CA GLU A 180 3.18 11.99 2.95
C GLU A 180 3.14 10.46 3.02
N GLY A 181 2.02 9.87 3.41
CA GLY A 181 1.86 8.41 3.49
C GLY A 181 2.05 7.73 2.14
N LEU A 182 1.58 8.35 1.04
CA LEU A 182 1.82 7.87 -0.32
C LEU A 182 3.32 7.91 -0.66
N ARG A 183 4.04 9.00 -0.35
CA ARG A 183 5.48 9.12 -0.61
C ARG A 183 6.27 8.12 0.20
N GLU A 184 5.99 7.98 1.49
CA GLU A 184 6.61 6.97 2.36
C GLU A 184 6.40 5.56 1.83
N PHE A 185 5.17 5.26 1.37
CA PHE A 185 4.89 3.97 0.76
C PHE A 185 5.77 3.72 -0.46
N ILE A 186 5.84 4.66 -1.41
CA ILE A 186 6.68 4.53 -2.62
C ILE A 186 8.16 4.35 -2.25
N ILE A 187 8.68 5.15 -1.31
CA ILE A 187 10.07 5.05 -0.85
C ILE A 187 10.33 3.68 -0.21
N SER A 188 9.40 3.17 0.60
CA SER A 188 9.55 1.89 1.32
C SER A 188 9.60 0.66 0.40
N GLN A 189 9.16 0.77 -0.86
CA GLN A 189 9.28 -0.31 -1.83
C GLN A 189 10.61 -0.30 -2.56
N GLY A 190 11.16 0.90 -2.81
CA GLY A 190 12.37 1.08 -3.59
C GLY A 190 12.22 0.66 -5.06
N ALA A 191 13.31 0.84 -5.81
CA ALA A 191 13.39 0.39 -7.19
C ALA A 191 13.96 -1.04 -7.23
N SER A 192 13.12 -2.01 -7.58
CA SER A 192 13.50 -3.41 -7.79
C SER A 192 13.18 -3.83 -9.23
N ARG A 193 13.88 -4.83 -9.78
CA ARG A 193 13.52 -5.45 -11.06
C ARG A 193 12.54 -6.61 -10.91
N ARG A 194 12.23 -7.02 -9.67
CA ARG A 194 11.29 -8.10 -9.38
C ARG A 194 9.86 -7.55 -9.44
N ILE A 195 9.03 -8.14 -10.30
CA ILE A 195 7.60 -7.87 -10.31
C ILE A 195 7.01 -8.48 -9.05
N THR A 196 6.30 -7.66 -8.29
CA THR A 196 5.72 -8.06 -7.01
C THR A 196 4.31 -7.49 -6.93
N ASP A 197 3.36 -8.33 -6.51
CA ASP A 197 2.00 -7.88 -6.21
C ASP A 197 1.93 -7.45 -4.75
N MET A 198 1.40 -6.25 -4.54
CA MET A 198 1.43 -5.58 -3.26
C MET A 198 0.09 -5.69 -2.55
N GLU A 199 0.15 -5.89 -1.24
CA GLU A 199 -1.02 -5.88 -0.37
C GLU A 199 -1.39 -4.45 0.03
N TRP A 200 -2.69 -4.17 0.06
CA TRP A 200 -3.23 -2.89 0.50
C TRP A 200 -3.00 -2.63 1.99
N ASP A 201 -2.85 -3.66 2.81
CA ASP A 201 -2.67 -3.52 4.26
C ASP A 201 -1.40 -2.74 4.61
N LYS A 202 -0.28 -3.00 3.92
CA LYS A 202 0.97 -2.25 4.12
C LYS A 202 0.80 -0.78 3.74
N PHE A 203 0.08 -0.53 2.64
CA PHE A 203 -0.22 0.82 2.16
C PHE A 203 -1.04 1.62 3.18
N TRP A 204 -2.13 1.03 3.71
CA TRP A 204 -2.96 1.67 4.72
C TRP A 204 -2.28 1.78 6.08
N THR A 205 -1.44 0.81 6.45
CA THR A 205 -0.66 0.86 7.70
C THR A 205 0.33 2.02 7.70
N ILE A 206 1.01 2.29 6.57
CA ILE A 206 1.90 3.44 6.43
C ILE A 206 1.08 4.74 6.55
N ASN A 207 -0.03 4.86 5.83
CA ASN A 207 -0.91 6.03 5.94
C ASN A 207 -1.44 6.24 7.37
N LYS A 208 -1.79 5.15 8.08
CA LYS A 208 -2.25 5.19 9.47
C LYS A 208 -1.23 5.86 10.39
N LYS A 209 0.07 5.59 10.22
CA LYS A 209 1.13 6.20 11.04
C LYS A 209 1.16 7.72 10.91
N VAL A 210 0.80 8.25 9.74
CA VAL A 210 0.72 9.69 9.48
C VAL A 210 -0.55 10.30 10.08
N ILE A 211 -1.71 9.65 9.91
CA ILE A 211 -3.00 10.23 10.34
C ILE A 211 -3.32 10.00 11.82
N ASP A 212 -2.87 8.90 12.43
CA ASP A 212 -3.22 8.53 13.81
C ASP A 212 -2.83 9.61 14.85
N PRO A 213 -1.64 10.23 14.79
CA PRO A 213 -1.26 11.25 15.76
C PRO A 213 -2.05 12.56 15.64
N ILE A 214 -2.67 12.82 14.48
CA ILE A 214 -3.31 14.11 14.16
C ILE A 214 -4.85 14.01 14.08
N ALA A 215 -5.42 12.80 14.06
CA ALA A 215 -6.85 12.60 13.91
C ALA A 215 -7.59 12.78 15.25
N PRO A 216 -8.46 13.79 15.42
CA PRO A 216 -9.30 13.91 16.61
C PRO A 216 -10.28 12.73 16.73
N ARG A 217 -10.61 12.35 17.97
CA ARG A 217 -11.46 11.20 18.28
C ARG A 217 -12.86 11.66 18.64
N PHE A 218 -13.81 11.17 17.87
CA PHE A 218 -15.24 11.27 18.12
C PHE A 218 -15.80 9.85 18.22
N PHE A 219 -16.99 9.71 18.78
CA PHE A 219 -17.73 8.46 18.77
C PHE A 219 -18.97 8.63 17.89
N ALA A 220 -19.41 7.53 17.29
CA ALA A 220 -20.64 7.41 16.56
C ALA A 220 -21.18 5.99 16.83
N LEU A 221 -22.49 5.84 16.76
CA LEU A 221 -23.16 4.56 16.94
C LEU A 221 -23.86 4.19 15.64
N ASP A 222 -23.96 2.90 15.35
CA ASP A 222 -24.86 2.38 14.33
C ASP A 222 -26.30 2.58 14.80
N ALA A 223 -27.01 3.52 14.16
CA ALA A 223 -28.38 3.87 14.51
C ALA A 223 -29.34 2.68 14.44
N THR A 224 -29.02 1.63 13.67
CA THR A 224 -29.85 0.42 13.56
C THR A 224 -29.65 -0.56 14.72
N ARG A 225 -28.52 -0.44 15.43
CA ARG A 225 -28.11 -1.33 16.52
C ARG A 225 -28.04 -0.63 17.87
N ALA A 226 -28.07 0.70 17.90
CA ALA A 226 -28.04 1.48 19.13
C ALA A 226 -29.23 1.12 20.04
N VAL A 227 -28.93 0.88 21.32
CA VAL A 227 -29.94 0.61 22.35
C VAL A 227 -29.83 1.63 23.46
N ARG A 228 -30.98 1.92 24.09
CA ARG A 228 -31.04 2.80 25.25
C ARG A 228 -30.71 2.00 26.51
N VAL A 229 -29.76 2.50 27.28
CA VAL A 229 -29.42 2.00 28.60
C VAL A 229 -29.63 3.12 29.61
N THR A 230 -30.26 2.80 30.73
CA THR A 230 -30.50 3.74 31.82
C THR A 230 -29.54 3.45 32.96
N VAL A 231 -28.69 4.42 33.29
CA VAL A 231 -27.74 4.34 34.39
C VAL A 231 -28.40 4.89 35.66
N HIS A 232 -28.51 4.03 36.68
CA HIS A 232 -29.00 4.41 38.01
C HIS A 232 -27.84 4.83 38.93
N GLY A 233 -28.13 5.69 39.92
CA GLY A 233 -27.15 6.06 40.95
C GLY A 233 -26.07 7.07 40.52
N LEU A 234 -26.31 7.85 39.46
CA LEU A 234 -25.41 8.94 39.09
C LEU A 234 -25.33 10.00 40.20
N PRO A 235 -24.14 10.59 40.46
CA PRO A 235 -23.95 11.59 41.52
C PRO A 235 -24.51 12.98 41.16
N PHE A 236 -25.15 13.12 40.00
CA PHE A 236 -25.74 14.36 39.50
C PHE A 236 -27.09 14.09 38.82
N THR A 237 -27.88 15.14 38.65
CA THR A 237 -29.17 15.10 37.93
C THR A 237 -29.06 15.81 36.59
N GLY A 238 -29.87 15.39 35.61
CA GLY A 238 -29.88 15.98 34.27
C GLY A 238 -28.66 15.58 33.43
N VAL A 239 -28.13 16.54 32.67
CA VAL A 239 -27.00 16.34 31.74
C VAL A 239 -25.80 17.16 32.23
N GLN A 240 -24.66 16.52 32.38
CA GLN A 240 -23.40 17.16 32.76
C GLN A 240 -22.35 17.06 31.65
N GLY A 241 -21.59 18.13 31.47
CA GLY A 241 -20.46 18.19 30.54
C GLY A 241 -19.16 17.77 31.21
N PHE A 242 -18.37 16.94 30.51
CA PHE A 242 -17.06 16.47 30.93
C PHE A 242 -16.01 16.85 29.87
N PRO A 243 -15.04 17.71 30.22
CA PRO A 243 -13.95 18.02 29.31
C PRO A 243 -13.11 16.77 29.08
N THR A 244 -13.01 16.34 27.83
CA THR A 244 -12.29 15.14 27.42
C THR A 244 -11.31 15.51 26.32
N ALA A 245 -10.07 15.04 26.40
CA ALA A 245 -9.09 15.27 25.34
C ALA A 245 -9.62 14.77 23.98
N LEU A 246 -9.49 15.58 22.93
CA LEU A 246 -9.85 15.19 21.57
C LEU A 246 -8.97 14.06 21.06
N HIS A 247 -7.72 13.98 21.53
CA HIS A 247 -6.83 12.85 21.23
C HIS A 247 -6.05 12.43 22.47
N PRO A 248 -6.07 11.13 22.86
CA PRO A 248 -5.45 10.67 24.10
C PRO A 248 -3.95 10.95 24.22
N LYS A 249 -3.25 11.02 23.08
CA LYS A 249 -1.79 11.19 23.01
C LYS A 249 -1.36 12.51 22.40
N ASN A 250 -2.29 13.39 22.02
CA ASN A 250 -1.97 14.67 21.39
C ASN A 250 -2.75 15.82 22.04
N PRO A 251 -2.20 16.44 23.10
CA PRO A 251 -2.82 17.55 23.81
C PRO A 251 -3.07 18.79 22.93
N ASN A 252 -2.30 18.98 21.86
CA ASN A 252 -2.39 20.16 20.99
C ASN A 252 -3.70 20.22 20.20
N LEU A 253 -4.42 19.10 20.07
CA LEU A 253 -5.73 19.05 19.42
C LEU A 253 -6.85 19.57 20.32
N GLY A 254 -6.56 19.86 21.60
CA GLY A 254 -7.51 20.44 22.53
C GLY A 254 -8.50 19.43 23.13
N VAL A 255 -9.63 19.95 23.58
CA VAL A 255 -10.64 19.20 24.34
C VAL A 255 -12.01 19.30 23.69
N ASN A 256 -12.80 18.24 23.84
CA ASN A 256 -14.22 18.19 23.51
C ASN A 256 -15.02 18.08 24.81
N MET A 257 -16.20 18.70 24.84
CA MET A 257 -17.12 18.60 25.96
C MET A 257 -18.08 17.43 25.72
N LYS A 258 -17.79 16.27 26.33
CA LYS A 258 -18.71 15.12 26.27
C LYS A 258 -19.86 15.33 27.25
N ARG A 259 -21.09 15.04 26.83
CA ARG A 259 -22.29 15.17 27.66
C ARG A 259 -22.72 13.80 28.16
N LEU A 260 -22.99 13.70 29.45
CA LEU A 260 -23.45 12.47 30.10
C LEU A 260 -24.74 12.78 30.86
N GLY A 261 -25.73 11.92 30.68
CA GLY A 261 -26.97 11.88 31.48
C GLY A 261 -27.28 10.43 31.86
N ALA A 262 -28.41 10.21 32.55
CA ALA A 262 -28.85 8.88 32.95
C ALA A 262 -29.23 7.99 31.76
N ASP A 263 -29.76 8.59 30.70
CA ASP A 263 -30.14 7.88 29.49
C ASP A 263 -29.01 7.94 28.46
N LEU A 264 -28.45 6.78 28.14
CA LEU A 264 -27.37 6.64 27.18
C LEU A 264 -27.80 5.79 26.00
N LEU A 265 -27.21 6.08 24.85
CA LEU A 265 -27.17 5.16 23.73
C LEU A 265 -25.83 4.43 23.75
N VAL A 266 -25.89 3.12 23.58
CA VAL A 266 -24.73 2.24 23.44
C VAL A 266 -24.98 1.29 22.28
N GLU A 267 -23.93 0.68 21.74
CA GLU A 267 -24.10 -0.42 20.79
C GLU A 267 -24.79 -1.61 21.49
N ARG A 268 -25.65 -2.33 20.76
CA ARG A 268 -26.31 -3.53 21.29
C ARG A 268 -25.31 -4.58 21.75
N ASP A 269 -24.23 -4.78 21.00
CA ASP A 269 -23.20 -5.75 21.36
C ASP A 269 -22.56 -5.42 22.72
N ASP A 270 -22.33 -4.12 22.99
CA ASP A 270 -21.81 -3.68 24.28
C ASP A 270 -22.86 -3.84 25.39
N ALA A 271 -24.13 -3.52 25.12
CA ALA A 271 -25.22 -3.66 26.08
C ALA A 271 -25.47 -5.12 26.47
N ASP A 272 -25.42 -6.02 25.49
CA ASP A 272 -25.54 -7.46 25.69
C ASP A 272 -24.34 -8.02 26.46
N ALA A 273 -23.23 -7.30 26.55
CA ALA A 273 -22.08 -7.63 27.39
C ALA A 273 -22.12 -6.96 28.79
N PHE A 274 -23.07 -6.05 29.06
CA PHE A 274 -23.26 -5.45 30.40
C PHE A 274 -23.92 -6.41 31.42
N ASN A 275 -24.13 -7.66 31.05
CA ASN A 275 -24.65 -8.71 31.92
C ASN A 275 -23.57 -9.28 32.86
N ASP A 276 -24.02 -9.91 33.95
CA ASP A 276 -23.16 -10.63 34.90
C ASP A 276 -22.50 -11.90 34.31
N ASP A 277 -22.51 -12.09 32.98
CA ASP A 277 -21.80 -13.19 32.29
C ASP A 277 -20.32 -12.88 32.17
N VAL A 278 -19.71 -12.72 33.33
CA VAL A 278 -18.29 -12.52 33.49
C VAL A 278 -17.59 -13.84 33.71
N VAL A 279 -16.33 -13.91 33.29
CA VAL A 279 -15.47 -15.07 33.47
C VAL A 279 -14.53 -14.82 34.65
N PRO A 280 -14.68 -15.54 35.77
CA PRO A 280 -13.69 -15.54 36.83
C PRO A 280 -12.33 -15.99 36.29
N ALA A 281 -11.30 -15.20 36.59
CA ALA A 281 -9.93 -15.49 36.22
C ALA A 281 -8.98 -15.29 37.42
N THR A 282 -7.88 -16.01 37.42
CA THR A 282 -6.73 -15.79 38.31
C THR A 282 -5.58 -15.33 37.45
N LEU A 283 -5.15 -14.10 37.65
CA LEU A 283 -3.92 -13.57 37.05
C LEU A 283 -2.75 -13.94 37.94
N VAL A 284 -1.71 -14.52 37.35
CA VAL A 284 -0.51 -14.95 38.06
C VAL A 284 0.68 -14.19 37.52
N GLU A 285 1.41 -13.57 38.43
CA GLU A 285 2.70 -12.95 38.14
C GLU A 285 3.80 -13.74 38.86
N PHE A 286 4.94 -13.88 38.19
CA PHE A 286 6.11 -14.57 38.73
C PHE A 286 7.26 -13.60 38.93
N ASP A 287 8.05 -13.88 39.96
CA ASP A 287 9.31 -13.20 40.27
C ASP A 287 10.49 -14.16 40.09
N HIS A 288 11.70 -13.60 40.18
CA HIS A 288 12.93 -14.37 40.14
C HIS A 288 13.00 -15.33 41.33
N LEU A 289 13.45 -16.57 41.08
CA LEU A 289 13.66 -17.58 42.13
C LEU A 289 14.83 -17.24 43.06
N ILE A 290 15.79 -16.46 42.56
CA ILE A 290 16.99 -16.04 43.28
C ILE A 290 16.94 -14.53 43.46
N SER A 291 17.12 -14.09 44.70
CA SER A 291 17.04 -12.69 45.10
C SER A 291 18.31 -11.90 44.76
N LYS A 292 19.45 -12.59 44.67
CA LYS A 292 20.73 -12.00 44.27
C LYS A 292 20.79 -11.88 42.74
N PRO A 293 21.03 -10.68 42.17
CA PRO A 293 21.09 -10.48 40.71
C PRO A 293 22.12 -11.36 39.99
N LYS A 294 23.21 -11.71 40.69
CA LYS A 294 24.25 -12.62 40.22
C LYS A 294 24.84 -13.37 41.41
N LEU A 295 24.82 -14.70 41.34
CA LEU A 295 25.55 -15.56 42.26
C LEU A 295 27.02 -15.65 41.85
N GLU A 296 27.92 -15.58 42.82
CA GLU A 296 29.35 -15.85 42.68
C GLU A 296 29.64 -17.31 43.07
N GLU A 297 30.77 -17.86 42.64
CA GLU A 297 31.10 -19.29 42.86
C GLU A 297 31.18 -19.70 44.34
N SER A 298 31.43 -18.73 45.23
CA SER A 298 31.46 -18.95 46.68
C SER A 298 30.09 -18.90 47.36
N ASP A 299 29.03 -18.50 46.65
CA ASP A 299 27.70 -18.36 47.25
C ASP A 299 26.98 -19.71 47.35
N ASN A 300 26.29 -19.93 48.48
CA ASN A 300 25.29 -20.98 48.58
C ASN A 300 23.93 -20.45 48.09
N PHE A 301 23.43 -20.99 46.98
CA PHE A 301 22.18 -20.49 46.36
C PHE A 301 20.95 -20.59 47.29
N GLN A 302 20.95 -21.52 48.25
CA GLN A 302 19.83 -21.71 49.19
C GLN A 302 19.62 -20.48 50.09
N ASP A 303 20.69 -19.75 50.40
CA ASP A 303 20.64 -18.53 51.22
C ASP A 303 20.10 -17.32 50.46
N HIS A 304 19.93 -17.46 49.14
CA HIS A 304 19.51 -16.40 48.23
C HIS A 304 18.16 -16.69 47.57
N LEU A 305 17.39 -17.67 48.03
CA LEU A 305 16.05 -17.94 47.51
C LEU A 305 15.11 -16.74 47.76
N THR A 306 14.35 -16.36 46.74
CA THR A 306 13.32 -15.33 46.88
C THR A 306 12.15 -15.89 47.69
N PRO A 307 11.71 -15.25 48.79
CA PRO A 307 10.66 -15.79 49.65
C PRO A 307 9.29 -15.90 48.97
N VAL A 308 8.97 -14.97 48.07
CA VAL A 308 7.70 -14.95 47.33
C VAL A 308 7.98 -14.78 45.84
N THR A 309 7.76 -15.84 45.08
CA THR A 309 8.05 -15.90 43.64
C THR A 309 6.81 -15.96 42.76
N ARG A 310 5.62 -16.00 43.38
CA ARG A 310 4.33 -16.12 42.72
C ARG A 310 3.33 -15.24 43.45
N ALA A 311 2.71 -14.33 42.72
CA ALA A 311 1.59 -13.52 43.18
C ALA A 311 0.36 -13.84 42.35
N GLU A 312 -0.79 -13.94 43.02
CA GLU A 312 -2.08 -14.19 42.37
C GLU A 312 -3.07 -13.08 42.65
N MET A 313 -3.90 -12.79 41.66
CA MET A 313 -5.00 -11.85 41.78
C MET A 313 -6.24 -12.44 41.13
N ARG A 314 -7.32 -12.46 41.90
CA ARG A 314 -8.64 -12.72 41.34
C ARG A 314 -9.04 -11.55 40.45
N ALA A 315 -9.38 -11.87 39.22
CA ALA A 315 -9.87 -10.96 38.21
C ALA A 315 -11.20 -11.48 37.67
N ILE A 316 -11.92 -10.57 37.04
CA ILE A 316 -13.17 -10.83 36.36
C ILE A 316 -12.95 -10.29 34.95
N GLY A 317 -13.10 -11.15 33.95
CA GLY A 317 -12.94 -10.78 32.55
C GLY A 317 -14.23 -10.96 31.75
N ASP A 318 -14.20 -10.52 30.50
CA ASP A 318 -15.34 -10.58 29.60
C ASP A 318 -15.71 -12.02 29.23
N HIS A 319 -16.93 -12.19 28.70
CA HIS A 319 -17.48 -13.49 28.34
C HIS A 319 -16.60 -14.27 27.33
N GLY A 320 -15.87 -13.56 26.46
CA GLY A 320 -15.05 -14.13 25.39
C GLY A 320 -13.89 -14.97 25.92
N LEU A 321 -13.40 -14.66 27.12
CA LEU A 321 -12.33 -15.41 27.78
C LEU A 321 -12.70 -16.88 28.05
N ARG A 322 -14.00 -17.22 28.08
CA ARG A 322 -14.51 -18.59 28.30
C ARG A 322 -14.04 -19.58 27.24
N ASN A 323 -13.76 -19.08 26.03
CA ASN A 323 -13.42 -19.90 24.86
C ASN A 323 -11.91 -20.11 24.67
N LEU A 324 -11.09 -19.51 25.53
CA LEU A 324 -9.64 -19.59 25.42
C LEU A 324 -9.12 -20.97 25.84
N LYS A 325 -8.07 -21.43 25.16
CA LYS A 325 -7.44 -22.73 25.37
C LYS A 325 -6.06 -22.55 25.98
N THR A 326 -5.56 -23.60 26.66
CA THR A 326 -4.18 -23.62 27.16
C THR A 326 -3.19 -23.29 26.05
N GLY A 327 -2.30 -22.34 26.31
CA GLY A 327 -1.30 -21.87 25.37
C GLY A 327 -1.68 -20.63 24.57
N ASP A 328 -2.96 -20.24 24.53
CA ASP A 328 -3.38 -19.01 23.87
C ASP A 328 -2.71 -17.80 24.55
N VAL A 329 -2.28 -16.83 23.73
CA VAL A 329 -1.67 -15.58 24.20
C VAL A 329 -2.63 -14.44 23.93
N ILE A 330 -2.95 -13.69 24.98
CA ILE A 330 -3.90 -12.58 24.95
C ILE A 330 -3.27 -11.32 25.52
N GLN A 331 -3.84 -10.17 25.20
CA GLN A 331 -3.55 -8.92 25.87
C GLN A 331 -4.79 -8.49 26.68
N LEU A 332 -4.63 -8.33 27.97
CA LEU A 332 -5.64 -7.68 28.80
C LEU A 332 -5.38 -6.17 28.77
N GLU A 333 -6.37 -5.40 28.34
CA GLU A 333 -6.22 -3.95 28.20
C GLU A 333 -5.75 -3.30 29.51
N ARG A 334 -4.72 -2.45 29.41
CA ARG A 334 -4.08 -1.77 30.55
C ARG A 334 -3.46 -2.69 31.61
N ARG A 335 -3.40 -4.01 31.39
CA ARG A 335 -2.77 -4.98 32.31
C ARG A 335 -1.57 -5.71 31.70
N GLY A 336 -1.47 -5.78 30.38
CA GLY A 336 -0.33 -6.37 29.68
C GLY A 336 -0.68 -7.67 28.96
N TYR A 337 0.33 -8.48 28.67
CA TYR A 337 0.19 -9.72 27.91
C TYR A 337 0.13 -10.92 28.86
N PHE A 338 -0.67 -11.92 28.52
CA PHE A 338 -0.87 -13.11 29.32
C PHE A 338 -0.93 -14.36 28.44
N ARG A 339 -0.46 -15.49 28.96
CA ARG A 339 -0.67 -16.82 28.39
C ARG A 339 -1.69 -17.58 29.23
N VAL A 340 -2.60 -18.29 28.58
CA VAL A 340 -3.54 -19.18 29.26
C VAL A 340 -2.80 -20.43 29.72
N ASP A 341 -2.76 -20.63 31.03
CA ASP A 341 -2.23 -21.84 31.64
C ASP A 341 -3.34 -22.88 31.80
N GLN A 342 -4.44 -22.46 32.42
CA GLN A 342 -5.65 -23.27 32.59
C GLN A 342 -6.84 -22.57 31.91
N PRO A 343 -7.58 -23.24 31.00
CA PRO A 343 -8.78 -22.68 30.39
C PRO A 343 -9.90 -22.57 31.44
N PHE A 344 -10.90 -21.74 31.15
CA PHE A 344 -12.09 -21.69 32.00
C PHE A 344 -12.84 -23.03 31.94
N LEU A 345 -13.13 -23.63 33.09
CA LEU A 345 -13.92 -24.86 33.18
C LEU A 345 -15.27 -24.64 33.88
N SER A 346 -15.27 -23.92 34.99
CA SER A 346 -16.47 -23.59 35.77
C SER A 346 -16.19 -22.41 36.71
N LYS A 347 -17.22 -21.89 37.40
CA LYS A 347 -17.02 -20.79 38.38
C LYS A 347 -16.04 -21.16 39.50
N ASP A 348 -16.00 -22.43 39.90
CA ASP A 348 -15.07 -22.96 40.92
C ASP A 348 -13.69 -23.30 40.37
N ARG A 349 -13.56 -23.38 39.04
CA ARG A 349 -12.29 -23.61 38.33
C ARG A 349 -12.08 -22.49 37.30
N PRO A 350 -11.67 -21.30 37.78
CA PRO A 350 -11.52 -20.12 36.94
C PRO A 350 -10.41 -20.30 35.90
N LEU A 351 -10.43 -19.43 34.90
CA LEU A 351 -9.33 -19.26 33.94
C LEU A 351 -8.05 -18.88 34.68
N VAL A 352 -6.90 -19.47 34.37
CA VAL A 352 -5.61 -19.08 34.95
C VAL A 352 -4.71 -18.50 33.86
N LEU A 353 -4.25 -17.27 34.09
CA LEU A 353 -3.49 -16.48 33.13
C LEU A 353 -2.13 -16.10 33.71
N PHE A 354 -1.05 -16.51 33.04
CA PHE A 354 0.31 -16.17 33.42
C PHE A 354 0.77 -14.91 32.70
N MET A 355 1.19 -13.90 33.45
CA MET A 355 1.71 -12.66 32.87
C MET A 355 2.98 -12.91 32.06
N ILE A 356 3.03 -12.33 30.86
CA ILE A 356 4.19 -12.31 29.98
C ILE A 356 4.89 -10.95 30.14
N PRO A 357 6.16 -10.92 30.58
CA PRO A 357 6.92 -9.67 30.69
C PRO A 357 7.12 -8.97 29.35
N ASP A 358 6.92 -7.65 29.29
CA ASP A 358 7.06 -6.83 28.07
C ASP A 358 8.26 -5.85 28.08
N GLY A 359 9.11 -5.95 29.12
CA GLY A 359 10.32 -5.15 29.26
C GLY A 359 10.13 -3.71 29.79
N LYS A 360 8.91 -3.29 30.13
CA LYS A 360 8.67 -1.97 30.74
C LYS A 360 8.77 -2.04 32.28
N GLN A 361 9.54 -1.14 32.88
CA GLN A 361 9.87 -1.13 34.33
C GLN A 361 8.72 -0.71 35.28
N ARG A 362 7.55 -0.29 34.79
CA ARG A 362 6.43 0.11 35.66
C ARG A 362 5.40 -1.00 35.73
N ALA A 363 5.30 -1.63 36.90
CA ALA A 363 4.14 -2.44 37.25
C ALA A 363 2.86 -1.60 37.12
N MET A 364 1.96 -2.01 36.21
CA MET A 364 0.61 -1.45 36.13
C MET A 364 -0.39 -2.22 36.99
N SER A 365 0.07 -3.23 37.74
CA SER A 365 -0.78 -4.11 38.53
C SER A 365 -0.45 -3.95 40.02
N THR A 366 -1.47 -4.06 40.86
CA THR A 366 -1.31 -4.18 42.33
C THR A 366 -0.82 -5.58 42.74
N LEU A 367 -0.44 -6.46 41.80
CA LEU A 367 0.19 -7.76 42.10
C LEU A 367 1.66 -7.60 42.52
N SER A 368 2.36 -6.61 41.96
CA SER A 368 3.80 -6.44 42.16
C SER A 368 4.16 -6.07 43.61
N THR A 369 3.24 -5.47 44.36
CA THR A 369 3.46 -5.13 45.79
C THR A 369 3.72 -6.35 46.68
N ASN A 370 3.39 -7.57 46.23
CA ASN A 370 3.64 -8.81 46.96
C ASN A 370 4.91 -9.55 46.48
N LEU A 371 5.58 -9.05 45.43
CA LEU A 371 6.79 -9.64 44.84
C LEU A 371 8.02 -8.85 45.30
N ALA A 372 9.17 -9.52 45.40
CA ALA A 372 10.35 -8.96 46.07
C ALA A 372 11.23 -8.10 45.15
N HIS A 373 11.22 -8.33 43.84
CA HIS A 373 12.18 -7.74 42.89
C HIS A 373 11.55 -6.95 41.73
N ARG A 374 10.25 -6.62 41.78
CA ARG A 374 9.54 -5.91 40.70
C ARG A 374 8.79 -4.65 41.09
#